data_AF-A0AAQ3T417-F1
#
_entry.id   AF-A0AAQ3T417-F1
#
_cell.length_a   1.000
_cell.length_b   1.000
_cell.length_c   1.000
_cell.angle_alpha   90.00
_cell.angle_beta   90.00
_cell.angle_gamma   90.00
#
_symmetry.space_group_name_H-M   'P 1'
#
loop_
_entity.id
_entity.type
_entity.pdbx_description
1 polymer ?
#
loop_
_entity_poly.entity_id
_entity_poly.type
_entity_poly.pdbx_seq_one_letter_code
_entity_poly.pdbx_strand_id
1 'polypeptide(L)'
;MIYAKVGDAAMVYTGDYNMTPDRHLGAAQIDHLKLDLLITESTYAKTIRDSRHAREREFLKAVHKCVSGGGKVLIPTFALGRAQELCMLLDDYWERMDLKVPIYFSAGLTIQANMYYKMLIGWTSQKIKDSHAVHNPFDFKHVCHFERSFINNPGPCVLFATPGMISGGFSLEAFKKWAPSEKNLITLPGYCVAGTVGHKLMSGKPARINLDKDTHIDVRCQIHQLAFSPHTDSKGIMDLIEFLSPKHVILVHGEKPQMAFLKERIESELGMPCYYPGNNESVSIPTTKNLKMSATERFITSCAAEQGKLRVHKGNLVCGASMPEVIGSAEDVDVAEGILLMDKRKAPKILCDDELVEVLGMERHLVQFEPMVSRIEASVQSELQRAKAADLGSEGNE
;
A
#
# COMPACT_ATOMS: atom_id res chain seq x y z
N MET A 1 3.20 2.51 2.87
CA MET A 1 3.37 1.14 2.35
C MET A 1 2.69 0.16 3.29
N ILE A 2 2.06 -0.88 2.76
CA ILE A 2 1.37 -1.92 3.54
C ILE A 2 2.06 -3.25 3.25
N TYR A 3 2.55 -3.90 4.31
CA TYR A 3 3.03 -5.27 4.27
C TYR A 3 1.90 -6.23 4.65
N ALA A 4 1.72 -7.29 3.88
CA ALA A 4 0.76 -8.34 4.16
C ALA A 4 1.38 -9.71 3.97
N LYS A 5 1.06 -10.64 4.88
CA LYS A 5 1.51 -12.03 4.81
C LYS A 5 0.33 -12.97 5.00
N VAL A 6 0.17 -13.92 4.07
CA VAL A 6 -0.88 -14.94 4.12
C VAL A 6 -0.22 -16.31 3.91
N GLY A 7 -0.22 -17.14 4.96
CA GLY A 7 0.58 -18.36 4.97
C GLY A 7 2.08 -18.04 4.87
N ASP A 8 2.76 -18.66 3.92
CA ASP A 8 4.17 -18.37 3.61
C ASP A 8 4.36 -17.28 2.54
N ALA A 9 3.27 -16.79 1.92
CA ALA A 9 3.33 -15.77 0.89
C ALA A 9 3.35 -14.35 1.50
N ALA A 10 4.27 -13.50 1.07
CA ALA A 10 4.42 -12.13 1.53
C ALA A 10 4.34 -11.13 0.38
N MET A 11 3.62 -10.02 0.60
CA MET A 11 3.50 -8.94 -0.36
C MET A 11 3.65 -7.56 0.27
N VAL A 12 4.04 -6.60 -0.55
CA VAL A 12 4.02 -5.17 -0.22
C VAL A 12 3.21 -4.41 -1.26
N TYR A 13 2.30 -3.56 -0.80
CA TYR A 13 1.66 -2.52 -1.61
C TYR A 13 2.23 -1.16 -1.22
N THR A 14 2.88 -0.47 -2.15
CA THR A 14 3.56 0.78 -1.80
C THR A 14 2.59 1.93 -1.56
N GLY A 15 1.49 1.98 -2.33
CA GLY A 15 0.78 3.23 -2.61
C GLY A 15 1.71 4.19 -3.36
N ASP A 16 1.48 5.49 -3.20
CA ASP A 16 2.44 6.51 -3.64
C ASP A 16 3.55 6.68 -2.61
N TYR A 17 4.79 6.80 -3.07
CA TYR A 17 5.96 6.91 -2.19
C TYR A 17 7.06 7.76 -2.81
N ASN A 18 7.99 8.22 -1.98
CA ASN A 18 9.19 8.92 -2.44
C ASN A 18 10.42 8.38 -1.71
N MET A 19 11.40 7.89 -2.46
CA MET A 19 12.68 7.45 -1.88
C MET A 19 13.59 8.62 -1.49
N THR A 20 13.32 9.83 -1.99
CA THR A 20 14.07 11.03 -1.62
C THR A 20 13.33 11.78 -0.50
N PRO A 21 14.00 12.15 0.60
CA PRO A 21 13.37 12.93 1.64
C PRO A 21 13.05 14.35 1.13
N ASP A 22 11.88 14.83 1.52
CA ASP A 22 11.50 16.23 1.37
C ASP A 22 12.04 17.05 2.55
N ARG A 23 11.69 18.33 2.64
CA ARG A 23 12.03 19.13 3.82
C ARG A 23 11.21 18.70 5.03
N HIS A 24 9.89 18.50 4.85
CA HIS A 24 9.02 18.11 5.98
C HIS A 24 8.82 16.60 6.16
N LEU A 25 8.97 15.80 5.10
CA LEU A 25 8.79 14.34 5.15
C LEU A 25 10.13 13.61 5.00
N GLY A 26 10.27 12.49 5.71
CA GLY A 26 11.37 11.56 5.48
C GLY A 26 11.23 10.82 4.15
N ALA A 27 12.29 10.13 3.75
CA ALA A 27 12.19 9.15 2.67
C ALA A 27 11.27 8.00 3.08
N ALA A 28 10.70 7.30 2.10
CA ALA A 28 10.06 6.02 2.33
C ALA A 28 11.05 5.05 3.00
N GLN A 29 10.56 4.33 4.01
CA GLN A 29 11.33 3.35 4.76
C GLN A 29 10.65 2.01 4.67
N ILE A 30 11.44 0.99 4.37
CA ILE A 30 11.00 -0.41 4.39
C ILE A 30 12.20 -1.28 4.74
N ASP A 31 11.97 -2.28 5.58
CA ASP A 31 12.99 -3.26 5.92
C ASP A 31 13.29 -4.16 4.71
N HIS A 32 14.44 -4.84 4.74
CA HIS A 32 14.75 -5.85 3.74
C HIS A 32 13.89 -7.10 3.99
N LEU A 33 12.84 -7.26 3.19
CA LEU A 33 11.84 -8.32 3.33
C LEU A 33 12.00 -9.34 2.18
N LYS A 34 11.81 -10.63 2.48
CA LYS A 34 11.63 -11.64 1.41
C LYS A 34 10.20 -11.55 0.90
N LEU A 35 10.02 -11.03 -0.30
CA LEU A 35 8.71 -10.78 -0.89
C LEU A 35 8.44 -11.70 -2.08
N ASP A 36 7.25 -12.29 -2.11
CA ASP A 36 6.75 -12.97 -3.31
C ASP A 36 6.18 -11.97 -4.31
N LEU A 37 5.61 -10.85 -3.82
CA LEU A 37 4.98 -9.85 -4.65
C LEU A 37 5.24 -8.42 -4.15
N LEU A 38 5.67 -7.55 -5.07
CA LEU A 38 5.65 -6.11 -4.88
C LEU A 38 4.62 -5.47 -5.82
N ILE A 39 3.67 -4.73 -5.26
CA ILE A 39 2.75 -3.88 -6.03
C ILE A 39 3.19 -2.44 -5.83
N THR A 40 3.67 -1.78 -6.90
CA THR A 40 4.28 -0.46 -6.81
C THR A 40 3.71 0.54 -7.82
N GLU A 41 3.68 1.82 -7.44
CA GLU A 41 3.26 2.90 -8.34
C GLU A 41 4.23 3.08 -9.53
N SER A 42 3.75 3.73 -10.59
CA SER A 42 4.53 3.93 -11.83
C SER A 42 4.33 5.32 -12.44
N THR A 43 3.95 6.29 -11.61
CA THR A 43 3.57 7.66 -12.01
C THR A 43 4.64 8.37 -12.84
N TYR A 44 5.92 8.17 -12.51
CA TYR A 44 7.07 8.79 -13.19
C TYR A 44 8.04 7.77 -13.78
N ALA A 45 7.49 6.68 -14.32
CA ALA A 45 8.23 5.55 -14.90
C ALA A 45 9.33 5.95 -15.92
N LYS A 46 9.17 7.05 -16.65
CA LYS A 46 10.15 7.57 -17.64
C LYS A 46 10.92 8.80 -17.19
N THR A 47 10.59 9.39 -16.06
CA THR A 47 11.18 10.66 -15.63
C THR A 47 12.34 10.38 -14.68
N ILE A 48 13.48 10.99 -14.97
CA ILE A 48 14.60 11.15 -14.04
C ILE A 48 14.62 12.61 -13.61
N ARG A 49 14.74 12.86 -12.31
CA ARG A 49 14.69 14.22 -11.78
C ARG A 49 16.06 14.74 -11.41
N ASP A 50 16.23 16.04 -11.61
CA ASP A 50 17.36 16.76 -11.05
C ASP A 50 17.34 16.71 -9.52
N SER A 51 18.52 16.95 -8.93
CA SER A 51 18.67 17.06 -7.49
C SER A 51 17.65 18.03 -6.88
N ARG A 52 17.16 17.70 -5.68
CA ARG A 52 16.22 18.56 -4.94
C ARG A 52 16.74 20.00 -4.84
N HIS A 53 18.01 20.17 -4.54
CA HIS A 53 18.63 21.50 -4.41
C HIS A 53 18.63 22.32 -5.70
N ALA A 54 18.83 21.68 -6.86
CA ALA A 54 18.73 22.37 -8.15
C ALA A 54 17.30 22.86 -8.40
N ARG A 55 16.30 21.99 -8.17
CA ARG A 55 14.87 22.33 -8.31
C ARG A 55 14.43 23.42 -7.34
N GLU A 56 14.84 23.36 -6.07
CA GLU A 56 14.55 24.41 -5.08
C GLU A 56 15.13 25.76 -5.52
N ARG A 57 16.38 25.79 -5.99
CA ARG A 57 17.04 27.01 -6.46
C ARG A 57 16.35 27.60 -7.68
N GLU A 58 15.98 26.74 -8.63
CA GLU A 58 15.30 27.11 -9.86
C GLU A 58 13.92 27.73 -9.56
N PHE A 59 13.14 27.08 -8.69
CA PHE A 59 11.87 27.61 -8.19
C PHE A 59 12.03 28.98 -7.51
N LEU A 60 12.91 29.09 -6.51
CA LEU A 60 13.13 30.34 -5.79
C LEU A 60 13.55 31.47 -6.73
N LYS A 61 14.41 31.18 -7.71
CA LYS A 61 14.84 32.16 -8.72
C LYS A 61 13.66 32.63 -9.57
N ALA A 62 12.80 31.72 -10.03
CA ALA A 62 11.64 32.07 -10.85
C ALA A 62 10.64 32.95 -10.07
N VAL A 63 10.29 32.53 -8.85
CA VAL A 63 9.37 33.27 -7.98
C VAL A 63 9.93 34.65 -7.62
N HIS A 64 11.18 34.72 -7.15
CA HIS A 64 11.81 35.99 -6.77
C HIS A 64 11.88 36.95 -7.96
N LYS A 65 12.30 36.46 -9.15
CA LYS A 65 12.34 37.30 -10.36
C LYS A 65 10.96 37.90 -10.69
N CYS A 66 9.89 37.11 -10.58
CA CYS A 66 8.54 37.59 -10.87
C CYS A 66 8.09 38.67 -9.87
N VAL A 67 8.23 38.42 -8.56
CA VAL A 67 7.76 39.37 -7.54
C VAL A 67 8.59 40.66 -7.52
N SER A 68 9.91 40.58 -7.77
CA SER A 68 10.76 41.77 -7.91
C SER A 68 10.43 42.61 -9.14
N GLY A 69 9.85 41.99 -10.19
CA GLY A 69 9.28 42.69 -11.34
C GLY A 69 7.89 43.29 -11.09
N GLY A 70 7.36 43.19 -9.87
CA GLY A 70 6.01 43.64 -9.51
C GLY A 70 4.90 42.70 -9.99
N GLY A 71 5.24 41.48 -10.42
CA GLY A 71 4.31 40.47 -10.88
C GLY A 71 3.68 39.66 -9.75
N LYS A 72 2.56 38.99 -10.08
CA LYS A 72 1.89 38.05 -9.18
C LYS A 72 2.26 36.62 -9.54
N VAL A 73 2.49 35.79 -8.52
CA VAL A 73 2.79 34.37 -8.67
C VAL A 73 1.58 33.55 -8.21
N LEU A 74 1.02 32.74 -9.10
CA LEU A 74 0.02 31.73 -8.76
C LEU A 74 0.70 30.35 -8.69
N ILE A 75 0.54 29.68 -7.55
CA ILE A 75 1.01 28.31 -7.34
C ILE A 75 -0.22 27.43 -7.08
N PRO A 76 -0.84 26.84 -8.11
CA PRO A 76 -1.97 25.96 -7.90
C PRO A 76 -1.48 24.66 -7.24
N THR A 77 -2.03 24.34 -6.07
CA THR A 77 -1.70 23.12 -5.31
C THR A 77 -2.96 22.48 -4.74
N PHE A 78 -2.86 21.22 -4.36
CA PHE A 78 -3.82 20.66 -3.40
C PHE A 78 -3.62 21.32 -2.03
N ALA A 79 -4.67 21.32 -1.20
CA ALA A 79 -4.65 21.96 0.11
C ALA A 79 -3.64 21.31 1.09
N LEU A 80 -3.30 20.04 0.85
CA LEU A 80 -2.42 19.21 1.67
C LEU A 80 -1.25 18.73 0.81
N GLY A 81 -0.04 18.74 1.39
CA GLY A 81 1.16 18.13 0.80
C GLY A 81 2.11 19.18 0.24
N ARG A 82 2.10 19.36 -1.08
CA ARG A 82 3.07 20.24 -1.76
C ARG A 82 2.92 21.72 -1.43
N ALA A 83 1.72 22.17 -1.04
CA ALA A 83 1.52 23.53 -0.56
C ALA A 83 2.42 23.84 0.64
N GLN A 84 2.44 22.97 1.65
CA GLN A 84 3.22 23.16 2.87
C GLN A 84 4.73 23.08 2.61
N GLU A 85 5.18 22.12 1.78
CA GLU A 85 6.58 21.97 1.41
C GLU A 85 7.15 23.20 0.69
N LEU A 86 6.44 23.68 -0.35
CA LEU A 86 6.85 24.86 -1.10
C LEU A 86 6.73 26.14 -0.26
N CYS A 87 5.72 26.22 0.60
CA CYS A 87 5.53 27.36 1.47
C CYS A 87 6.65 27.46 2.52
N MET A 88 7.05 26.36 3.15
CA MET A 88 8.20 26.34 4.05
C MET A 88 9.49 26.76 3.35
N LEU A 89 9.69 26.32 2.09
CA LEU A 89 10.83 26.75 1.28
C LEU A 89 10.82 28.26 0.98
N LEU A 90 9.64 28.82 0.69
CA LEU A 90 9.49 30.26 0.47
C LEU A 90 9.65 31.06 1.76
N ASP A 91 9.06 30.63 2.88
CA ASP A 91 9.15 31.34 4.16
C ASP A 91 10.61 31.45 4.65
N ASP A 92 11.38 30.36 4.56
CA ASP A 92 12.83 30.35 4.81
C ASP A 92 13.60 31.30 3.88
N TYR A 93 13.19 31.39 2.60
CA TYR A 93 13.83 32.26 1.62
C TYR A 93 13.48 33.73 1.86
N TRP A 94 12.24 34.01 2.24
CA TRP A 94 11.74 35.34 2.55
C TRP A 94 12.48 35.95 3.73
N GLU A 95 12.66 35.18 4.81
CA GLU A 95 13.43 35.62 5.97
C GLU A 95 14.88 35.95 5.58
N ARG A 96 15.55 35.05 4.85
CA ARG A 96 16.98 35.22 4.49
C ARG A 96 17.24 36.38 3.54
N MET A 97 16.29 36.69 2.67
CA MET A 97 16.40 37.75 1.68
C MET A 97 15.69 39.05 2.09
N ASP A 98 15.13 39.09 3.31
CA ASP A 98 14.32 40.18 3.84
C ASP A 98 13.19 40.66 2.90
N LEU A 99 12.51 39.71 2.25
CA LEU A 99 11.43 40.02 1.31
C LEU A 99 10.13 40.38 2.04
N LYS A 100 9.52 41.49 1.66
CA LYS A 100 8.24 41.99 2.24
C LYS A 100 7.01 41.66 1.39
N VAL A 101 7.18 40.98 0.27
CA VAL A 101 6.08 40.61 -0.63
C VAL A 101 5.19 39.58 0.08
N PRO A 102 3.87 39.76 0.16
CA PRO A 102 3.03 38.85 0.92
C PRO A 102 2.89 37.48 0.23
N ILE A 103 2.98 36.42 1.04
CA ILE A 103 2.64 35.04 0.64
C ILE A 103 1.25 34.74 1.19
N TYR A 104 0.42 34.12 0.37
CA TYR A 104 -0.98 33.89 0.68
C TYR A 104 -1.36 32.43 0.48
N PHE A 105 -2.11 31.89 1.43
CA PHE A 105 -2.90 30.69 1.24
C PHE A 105 -4.35 31.07 0.91
N SER A 106 -4.88 30.54 -0.19
CA SER A 106 -6.30 30.68 -0.50
C SER A 106 -7.13 30.16 0.68
N ALA A 107 -8.18 30.89 1.05
CA ALA A 107 -9.04 30.56 2.18
C ALA A 107 -9.61 29.13 2.11
N GLY A 108 -9.96 28.58 3.29
CA GLY A 108 -10.57 27.26 3.42
C GLY A 108 -9.58 26.16 3.81
N LEU A 109 -9.54 25.09 3.01
CA LEU A 109 -8.89 23.82 3.37
C LEU A 109 -7.39 23.93 3.64
N THR A 110 -6.66 24.84 2.98
CA THR A 110 -5.20 24.95 3.17
C THR A 110 -4.83 25.46 4.57
N ILE A 111 -5.64 26.36 5.14
CA ILE A 111 -5.42 26.88 6.50
C ILE A 111 -5.75 25.80 7.54
N GLN A 112 -6.87 25.08 7.34
CA GLN A 112 -7.23 23.95 8.20
C GLN A 112 -6.18 22.83 8.11
N ALA A 113 -5.72 22.52 6.91
CA ALA A 113 -4.62 21.58 6.67
C ALA A 113 -3.38 21.95 7.48
N ASN A 114 -3.00 23.24 7.48
CA ASN A 114 -1.83 23.69 8.24
C ASN A 114 -1.99 23.45 9.76
N MET A 115 -3.20 23.55 10.31
CA MET A 115 -3.45 23.19 11.71
C MET A 115 -3.18 21.71 11.98
N TYR A 116 -3.60 20.81 11.08
CA TYR A 116 -3.31 19.39 11.20
C TYR A 116 -1.82 19.08 11.07
N TYR A 117 -1.08 19.76 10.19
CA TYR A 117 0.38 19.61 10.09
C TYR A 117 1.09 19.95 11.41
N LYS A 118 0.63 20.99 12.11
CA LYS A 118 1.15 21.37 13.43
C LYS A 118 0.86 20.28 14.48
N MET A 119 -0.36 19.75 14.49
CA MET A 119 -0.77 18.72 15.46
C MET A 119 -0.12 17.35 15.21
N LEU A 120 0.05 16.98 13.94
CA LEU A 120 0.55 15.67 13.51
C LEU A 120 2.06 15.69 13.20
N ILE A 121 2.81 16.56 13.89
CA ILE A 121 4.27 16.70 13.74
C ILE A 121 5.01 15.37 13.92
N GLY A 122 4.44 14.43 14.68
CA GLY A 122 4.96 13.07 14.88
C GLY A 122 5.14 12.26 13.59
N TRP A 123 4.49 12.62 12.50
CA TRP A 123 4.59 11.96 11.19
C TRP A 123 5.62 12.60 10.24
N THR A 124 6.29 13.68 10.67
CA THR A 124 7.28 14.39 9.87
C THR A 124 8.68 13.78 9.99
N SER A 125 9.64 14.31 9.23
CA SER A 125 11.05 13.91 9.34
C SER A 125 11.62 14.21 10.73
N GLN A 126 12.67 13.49 11.13
CA GLN A 126 13.33 13.72 12.42
C GLN A 126 13.79 15.18 12.58
N LYS A 127 14.30 15.77 11.49
CA LYS A 127 14.72 17.18 11.44
C LYS A 127 13.61 18.15 11.86
N ILE A 128 12.37 17.92 11.40
CA ILE A 128 11.22 18.76 11.76
C ILE A 128 10.82 18.55 13.21
N LYS A 129 10.83 17.30 13.70
CA LYS A 129 10.55 16.97 15.10
C LYS A 129 11.54 17.64 16.05
N ASP A 130 12.83 17.64 15.71
CA ASP A 130 13.87 18.27 16.52
C ASP A 130 13.69 19.80 16.55
N SER A 131 13.37 20.41 15.41
CA SER A 131 13.13 21.85 15.30
C SER A 131 11.88 22.29 16.08
N HIS A 132 10.85 21.43 16.12
CA HIS A 132 9.59 21.68 16.84
C HIS A 132 9.78 21.92 18.35
N ALA A 133 10.86 21.43 18.96
CA ALA A 133 11.17 21.70 20.36
C ALA A 133 11.46 23.19 20.63
N VAL A 134 11.89 23.94 19.60
CA VAL A 134 12.20 25.38 19.69
C VAL A 134 11.11 26.21 19.03
N HIS A 135 10.66 25.81 17.84
CA HIS A 135 9.64 26.53 17.05
C HIS A 135 8.93 25.56 16.11
N ASN A 136 7.62 25.70 15.92
CA ASN A 136 6.88 24.85 14.99
C ASN A 136 7.18 25.24 13.53
N PRO A 137 7.77 24.37 12.68
CA PRO A 137 8.14 24.75 11.32
C PRO A 137 6.96 25.08 10.38
N PHE A 138 5.72 24.80 10.80
CA PHE A 138 4.50 25.18 10.07
C PHE A 138 3.87 26.48 10.58
N ASP A 139 4.46 27.12 11.58
CA ASP A 139 4.17 28.51 11.96
C ASP A 139 4.95 29.45 11.03
N PHE A 140 4.42 29.60 9.82
CA PHE A 140 4.99 30.46 8.79
C PHE A 140 4.86 31.94 9.16
N LYS A 141 5.96 32.69 9.06
CA LYS A 141 6.01 34.10 9.47
C LYS A 141 5.48 35.06 8.41
N HIS A 142 5.66 34.72 7.13
CA HIS A 142 5.36 35.60 5.99
C HIS A 142 4.05 35.23 5.28
N VAL A 143 3.31 34.25 5.82
CA VAL A 143 2.09 33.73 5.22
C VAL A 143 0.87 34.38 5.85
N CYS A 144 0.11 35.07 5.02
CA CYS A 144 -1.10 35.78 5.41
C CYS A 144 -2.36 35.04 4.93
N HIS A 145 -3.48 35.32 5.59
CA HIS A 145 -4.80 34.91 5.11
C HIS A 145 -5.12 35.65 3.80
N PHE A 146 -5.65 34.92 2.81
CA PHE A 146 -6.12 35.52 1.58
C PHE A 146 -7.63 35.76 1.60
N GLU A 147 -8.03 37.02 1.57
CA GLU A 147 -9.41 37.38 1.27
C GLU A 147 -9.65 37.39 -0.24
N ARG A 148 -10.80 36.87 -0.68
CA ARG A 148 -11.13 36.76 -2.11
C ARG A 148 -11.10 38.11 -2.84
N SER A 149 -11.34 39.21 -2.14
CA SER A 149 -11.23 40.60 -2.62
C SER A 149 -9.82 40.95 -3.10
N PHE A 150 -8.77 40.37 -2.50
CA PHE A 150 -7.38 40.69 -2.79
C PHE A 150 -6.91 40.24 -4.18
N ILE A 151 -7.71 39.44 -4.88
CA ILE A 151 -7.42 38.97 -6.23
C ILE A 151 -7.20 40.11 -7.22
N ASN A 152 -7.83 41.27 -6.98
CA ASN A 152 -7.72 42.47 -7.80
C ASN A 152 -6.74 43.51 -7.23
N ASN A 153 -6.18 43.29 -6.04
CA ASN A 153 -5.30 44.28 -5.42
C ASN A 153 -4.05 44.51 -6.29
N PRO A 154 -3.58 45.75 -6.43
CA PRO A 154 -2.33 46.04 -7.13
C PRO A 154 -1.13 45.47 -6.35
N GLY A 155 0.00 45.36 -7.04
CA GLY A 155 1.28 44.94 -6.45
C GLY A 155 1.55 43.43 -6.49
N PRO A 156 2.80 43.04 -6.20
CA PRO A 156 3.23 41.65 -6.25
C PRO A 156 2.68 40.86 -5.06
N CYS A 157 2.43 39.58 -5.29
CA CYS A 157 2.13 38.61 -4.23
C CYS A 157 2.40 37.20 -4.71
N VAL A 158 2.55 36.27 -3.77
CA VAL A 158 2.54 34.83 -4.04
C VAL A 158 1.25 34.26 -3.49
N LEU A 159 0.50 33.51 -4.31
CA LEU A 159 -0.76 32.89 -3.92
C LEU A 159 -0.72 31.39 -4.18
N PHE A 160 -0.84 30.60 -3.13
CA PHE A 160 -1.20 29.18 -3.23
C PHE A 160 -2.71 29.07 -3.34
N ALA A 161 -3.21 28.43 -4.39
CA ALA A 161 -4.64 28.29 -4.64
C ALA A 161 -5.04 26.86 -4.98
N THR A 162 -6.22 26.44 -4.55
CA THR A 162 -6.78 25.12 -4.84
C THR A 162 -7.84 25.16 -5.93
N PRO A 163 -8.02 24.08 -6.71
CA PRO A 163 -7.23 22.83 -6.75
C PRO A 163 -5.94 22.90 -7.60
N GLY A 164 -5.04 21.94 -7.41
CA GLY A 164 -3.69 21.96 -8.00
C GLY A 164 -3.62 21.87 -9.53
N MET A 165 -4.63 21.28 -10.18
CA MET A 165 -4.63 21.10 -11.64
C MET A 165 -5.40 22.20 -12.39
N ILE A 166 -5.85 23.25 -11.70
CA ILE A 166 -6.66 24.34 -12.28
C ILE A 166 -7.94 23.80 -12.97
N SER A 167 -8.55 22.75 -12.41
CA SER A 167 -9.77 22.14 -12.96
C SER A 167 -11.04 22.94 -12.66
N GLY A 168 -10.98 23.88 -11.71
CA GLY A 168 -12.11 24.66 -11.23
C GLY A 168 -11.70 25.51 -10.04
N GLY A 169 -12.68 25.89 -9.21
CA GLY A 169 -12.44 26.54 -7.92
C GLY A 169 -11.61 27.83 -7.99
N PHE A 170 -10.99 28.17 -6.87
CA PHE A 170 -10.31 29.45 -6.72
C PHE A 170 -9.02 29.56 -7.55
N SER A 171 -8.30 28.45 -7.76
CA SER A 171 -7.13 28.44 -8.65
C SER A 171 -7.50 28.84 -10.09
N LEU A 172 -8.67 28.39 -10.59
CA LEU A 172 -9.13 28.76 -11.93
C LEU A 172 -9.59 30.23 -11.98
N GLU A 173 -10.22 30.72 -10.92
CA GLU A 173 -10.61 32.14 -10.81
C GLU A 173 -9.39 33.07 -10.79
N ALA A 174 -8.37 32.75 -9.99
CA ALA A 174 -7.10 33.47 -9.97
C ALA A 174 -6.41 33.39 -11.34
N PHE A 175 -6.37 32.21 -11.95
CA PHE A 175 -5.79 32.01 -13.27
C PHE A 175 -6.49 32.87 -14.34
N LYS A 176 -7.83 32.87 -14.40
CA LYS A 176 -8.61 33.72 -15.33
C LYS A 176 -8.21 35.18 -15.29
N LYS A 177 -7.97 35.72 -14.08
CA LYS A 177 -7.62 37.13 -13.89
C LYS A 177 -6.15 37.43 -14.12
N TRP A 178 -5.26 36.51 -13.77
CA TRP A 178 -3.82 36.78 -13.75
C TRP A 178 -3.09 36.28 -14.99
N ALA A 179 -3.64 35.31 -15.72
CA ALA A 179 -3.05 34.77 -16.95
C ALA A 179 -2.86 35.81 -18.09
N PRO A 180 -3.73 36.83 -18.26
CA PRO A 180 -3.55 37.83 -19.30
C PRO A 180 -2.40 38.82 -19.08
N SER A 181 -1.66 38.76 -17.97
CA SER A 181 -0.54 39.69 -17.69
C SER A 181 0.80 39.00 -17.83
N GLU A 182 1.69 39.56 -18.68
CA GLU A 182 3.05 39.05 -18.92
C GLU A 182 3.98 39.16 -17.71
N LYS A 183 3.65 40.05 -16.77
CA LYS A 183 4.39 40.20 -15.51
C LYS A 183 4.17 39.02 -14.57
N ASN A 184 3.05 38.32 -14.72
CA ASN A 184 2.65 37.27 -13.79
C ASN A 184 3.29 35.93 -14.14
N LEU A 185 3.35 35.06 -13.14
CA LEU A 185 3.92 33.72 -13.22
C LEU A 185 2.92 32.70 -12.69
N ILE A 186 2.71 31.62 -13.45
CA ILE A 186 1.97 30.44 -13.00
C ILE A 186 2.99 29.31 -12.82
N THR A 187 3.20 28.88 -11.57
CA THR A 187 4.14 27.80 -11.24
C THR A 187 3.38 26.52 -10.98
N LEU A 188 3.43 25.56 -11.89
CA LEU A 188 2.77 24.25 -11.79
C LEU A 188 3.72 23.27 -11.09
N PRO A 189 3.46 22.86 -9.83
CA PRO A 189 4.45 22.14 -9.02
C PRO A 189 4.40 20.61 -9.15
N GLY A 190 3.50 20.05 -9.97
CA GLY A 190 3.32 18.61 -10.04
C GLY A 190 2.62 18.14 -11.30
N TYR A 191 2.29 16.85 -11.31
CA TYR A 191 1.58 16.21 -12.40
C TYR A 191 0.18 16.81 -12.58
N CYS A 192 -0.23 17.01 -13.84
CA CYS A 192 -1.59 17.38 -14.18
C CYS A 192 -2.20 16.32 -15.10
N VAL A 193 -3.38 15.81 -14.74
CA VAL A 193 -4.09 14.82 -15.53
C VAL A 193 -4.55 15.43 -16.87
N ALA A 194 -4.49 14.63 -17.93
CA ALA A 194 -4.98 14.99 -19.26
C ALA A 194 -6.42 15.56 -19.20
N GLY A 195 -6.66 16.63 -19.95
CA GLY A 195 -7.95 17.33 -19.98
C GLY A 195 -8.06 18.52 -19.01
N THR A 196 -7.21 18.61 -17.99
CA THR A 196 -7.16 19.77 -17.09
C THR A 196 -6.50 21.00 -17.72
N VAL A 197 -6.80 22.19 -17.20
CA VAL A 197 -6.13 23.44 -17.65
C VAL A 197 -4.63 23.36 -17.34
N GLY A 198 -4.25 22.85 -16.18
CA GLY A 198 -2.84 22.62 -15.82
C GLY A 198 -2.11 21.78 -16.86
N HIS A 199 -2.68 20.66 -17.29
CA HIS A 199 -2.09 19.81 -18.34
C HIS A 199 -1.95 20.55 -19.67
N LYS A 200 -2.98 21.29 -20.11
CA LYS A 200 -2.93 22.09 -21.35
C LYS A 200 -1.80 23.14 -21.32
N LEU A 201 -1.59 23.79 -20.17
CA LEU A 201 -0.48 24.73 -19.98
C LEU A 201 0.88 24.02 -20.04
N MET A 202 0.95 22.78 -19.56
CA MET A 202 2.20 22.01 -19.57
C MET A 202 2.60 21.53 -20.96
N SER A 203 1.64 21.04 -21.77
CA SER A 203 1.94 20.36 -23.03
C SER A 203 2.32 21.28 -24.19
N GLY A 204 1.99 22.58 -24.15
CA GLY A 204 2.12 23.41 -25.36
C GLY A 204 2.24 24.92 -25.20
N LYS A 205 2.39 25.45 -23.98
CA LYS A 205 2.44 26.91 -23.69
C LYS A 205 1.44 27.71 -24.56
N PRO A 206 0.15 27.38 -24.50
CA PRO A 206 -0.83 27.93 -25.41
C PRO A 206 -0.99 29.43 -25.18
N ALA A 207 -1.16 30.21 -26.25
CA ALA A 207 -1.48 31.64 -26.14
C ALA A 207 -2.92 31.88 -25.64
N ARG A 208 -3.79 30.86 -25.74
CA ARG A 208 -5.20 30.94 -25.34
C ARG A 208 -5.71 29.59 -24.85
N ILE A 209 -6.49 29.59 -23.78
CA ILE A 209 -7.20 28.41 -23.26
C ILE A 209 -8.70 28.62 -23.43
N ASN A 210 -9.35 27.71 -24.15
CA ASN A 210 -10.81 27.65 -24.21
C ASN A 210 -11.32 26.79 -23.05
N LEU A 211 -12.16 27.38 -22.20
CA LEU A 211 -12.86 26.65 -21.14
C LEU A 211 -14.16 26.08 -21.69
N ASP A 212 -14.95 26.93 -22.34
CA ASP A 212 -16.27 26.64 -22.88
C ASP A 212 -16.35 27.23 -24.31
N LYS A 213 -17.50 27.07 -24.99
CA LYS A 213 -17.70 27.65 -26.34
C LYS A 213 -17.52 29.17 -26.37
N ASP A 214 -17.96 29.85 -25.32
CA ASP A 214 -17.98 31.32 -25.25
C ASP A 214 -16.88 31.89 -24.32
N THR A 215 -16.30 31.07 -23.45
CA THR A 215 -15.31 31.50 -22.45
C THR A 215 -13.90 31.11 -22.87
N HIS A 216 -13.06 32.11 -23.11
CA HIS A 216 -11.64 31.95 -23.40
C HIS A 216 -10.77 32.81 -22.48
N ILE A 217 -9.54 32.35 -22.26
CA ILE A 217 -8.55 33.05 -21.44
C ILE A 217 -7.30 33.25 -22.28
N ASP A 218 -6.87 34.50 -22.44
CA ASP A 218 -5.56 34.81 -23.00
C ASP A 218 -4.47 34.48 -21.99
N VAL A 219 -3.48 33.69 -22.42
CA VAL A 219 -2.36 33.27 -21.58
C VAL A 219 -1.12 34.00 -22.05
N ARG A 220 -0.82 35.12 -21.38
CA ARG A 220 0.39 35.92 -21.60
C ARG A 220 1.38 35.83 -20.46
N CYS A 221 0.95 35.38 -19.29
CA CYS A 221 1.79 35.10 -18.15
C CYS A 221 2.86 34.05 -18.45
N GLN A 222 3.94 34.08 -17.68
CA GLN A 222 4.98 33.06 -17.73
C GLN A 222 4.45 31.77 -17.12
N ILE A 223 4.66 30.64 -17.80
CA ILE A 223 4.34 29.31 -17.29
C ILE A 223 5.64 28.63 -16.88
N HIS A 224 5.74 28.31 -15.59
CA HIS A 224 6.86 27.60 -15.00
C HIS A 224 6.41 26.22 -14.55
N GLN A 225 7.07 25.19 -15.05
CA GLN A 225 6.82 23.82 -14.65
C GLN A 225 7.89 23.42 -13.67
N LEU A 226 7.48 23.22 -12.42
CA LEU A 226 8.37 22.76 -11.38
C LEU A 226 8.05 21.28 -11.14
N ALA A 227 9.04 20.42 -11.36
CA ALA A 227 8.90 18.99 -11.10
C ALA A 227 8.95 18.68 -9.59
N PHE A 228 8.09 19.29 -8.77
CA PHE A 228 8.03 19.14 -7.30
C PHE A 228 6.96 18.13 -6.87
N SER A 229 6.98 16.97 -7.49
CA SER A 229 6.02 15.91 -7.23
C SER A 229 6.41 15.07 -6.01
N PRO A 230 5.45 14.64 -5.17
CA PRO A 230 5.71 13.77 -4.02
C PRO A 230 5.93 12.29 -4.40
N HIS A 231 5.85 11.96 -5.68
CA HIS A 231 6.05 10.59 -6.16
C HIS A 231 7.53 10.33 -6.45
N THR A 232 7.98 9.09 -6.34
CA THR A 232 9.33 8.69 -6.73
C THR A 232 9.53 8.83 -8.25
N ASP A 233 10.78 8.99 -8.69
CA ASP A 233 11.14 9.01 -10.10
C ASP A 233 11.55 7.60 -10.58
N SER A 234 11.84 7.44 -11.87
CA SER A 234 12.18 6.15 -12.47
C SER A 234 13.38 5.48 -11.77
N LYS A 235 14.35 6.27 -11.30
CA LYS A 235 15.49 5.75 -10.53
C LYS A 235 15.03 5.22 -9.18
N GLY A 236 14.31 6.02 -8.40
CA GLY A 236 13.86 5.57 -7.08
C GLY A 236 12.90 4.37 -7.12
N ILE A 237 12.14 4.19 -8.21
CA ILE A 237 11.34 2.97 -8.43
C ILE A 237 12.25 1.76 -8.61
N MET A 238 13.23 1.83 -9.51
CA MET A 238 14.17 0.74 -9.77
C MET A 238 15.00 0.40 -8.53
N ASP A 239 15.51 1.43 -7.83
CA ASP A 239 16.30 1.27 -6.59
C ASP A 239 15.48 0.51 -5.52
N LEU A 240 14.17 0.79 -5.38
CA LEU A 240 13.31 0.08 -4.44
C LEU A 240 13.07 -1.38 -4.86
N ILE A 241 12.81 -1.63 -6.14
CA ILE A 241 12.57 -2.98 -6.65
C ILE A 241 13.83 -3.84 -6.47
N GLU A 242 15.01 -3.29 -6.80
CA GLU A 242 16.29 -3.95 -6.61
C GLU A 242 16.54 -4.25 -5.13
N PHE A 243 16.36 -3.26 -4.25
CA PHE A 243 16.54 -3.42 -2.80
C PHE A 243 15.65 -4.51 -2.20
N LEU A 244 14.39 -4.59 -2.63
CA LEU A 244 13.44 -5.59 -2.12
C LEU A 244 13.59 -6.96 -2.79
N SER A 245 14.14 -7.01 -4.00
CA SER A 245 14.30 -8.22 -4.81
C SER A 245 13.09 -9.17 -4.77
N PRO A 246 11.87 -8.70 -5.08
CA PRO A 246 10.66 -9.52 -5.03
C PRO A 246 10.66 -10.58 -6.14
N LYS A 247 9.96 -11.70 -5.93
CA LYS A 247 9.79 -12.71 -6.99
C LYS A 247 8.95 -12.20 -8.17
N HIS A 248 7.99 -11.32 -7.91
CA HIS A 248 7.09 -10.75 -8.91
C HIS A 248 6.82 -9.26 -8.64
N VAL A 249 6.66 -8.47 -9.70
CA VAL A 249 6.31 -7.04 -9.62
C VAL A 249 5.00 -6.77 -10.36
N ILE A 250 4.11 -5.98 -9.75
CA ILE A 250 2.93 -5.42 -10.42
C ILE A 250 3.03 -3.89 -10.39
N LEU A 251 3.00 -3.28 -11.57
CA LEU A 251 2.92 -1.84 -11.76
C LEU A 251 1.45 -1.40 -11.75
N VAL A 252 1.16 -0.39 -10.94
CA VAL A 252 -0.13 0.29 -10.88
C VAL A 252 0.07 1.79 -10.92
N HIS A 253 -1.03 2.57 -11.00
CA HIS A 253 -1.01 4.02 -10.86
C HIS A 253 0.00 4.71 -11.82
N GLY A 254 -0.18 4.50 -13.12
CA GLY A 254 0.66 5.11 -14.16
C GLY A 254 0.00 5.04 -15.55
N GLU A 255 0.56 5.76 -16.51
CA GLU A 255 0.06 5.73 -17.88
C GLU A 255 0.52 4.47 -18.61
N LYS A 256 -0.37 3.82 -19.37
CA LYS A 256 -0.08 2.55 -20.06
C LYS A 256 1.24 2.54 -20.85
N PRO A 257 1.58 3.56 -21.67
CA PRO A 257 2.84 3.58 -22.41
C PRO A 257 4.08 3.74 -21.51
N GLN A 258 3.93 4.36 -20.34
CA GLN A 258 5.02 4.52 -19.38
C GLN A 258 5.22 3.24 -18.54
N MET A 259 4.13 2.58 -18.16
CA MET A 259 4.16 1.28 -17.49
C MET A 259 4.79 0.19 -18.36
N ALA A 260 4.46 0.14 -19.65
CA ALA A 260 5.05 -0.81 -20.59
C ALA A 260 6.58 -0.65 -20.67
N PHE A 261 7.06 0.59 -20.76
CA PHE A 261 8.50 0.88 -20.74
C PHE A 261 9.17 0.46 -19.43
N LEU A 262 8.56 0.77 -18.29
CA LEU A 262 9.13 0.38 -16.99
C LEU A 262 9.15 -1.14 -16.81
N LYS A 263 8.12 -1.85 -17.28
CA LYS A 263 8.10 -3.31 -17.32
C LYS A 263 9.29 -3.87 -18.09
N GLU A 264 9.48 -3.43 -19.33
CA GLU A 264 10.60 -3.89 -20.17
C GLU A 264 11.94 -3.65 -19.47
N ARG A 265 12.07 -2.51 -18.79
CA ARG A 265 13.26 -2.16 -18.03
C ARG A 265 13.48 -3.06 -16.81
N ILE A 266 12.43 -3.36 -16.03
CA ILE A 266 12.51 -4.27 -14.88
C ILE A 266 12.88 -5.69 -15.34
N GLU A 267 12.25 -6.18 -16.41
CA GLU A 267 12.51 -7.53 -16.92
C GLU A 267 13.94 -7.67 -17.51
N SER A 268 14.43 -6.64 -18.20
CA SER A 268 15.77 -6.66 -18.80
C SER A 268 16.91 -6.39 -17.81
N GLU A 269 16.75 -5.42 -16.90
CA GLU A 269 17.82 -5.03 -15.96
C GLU A 269 17.82 -5.90 -14.69
N LEU A 270 16.65 -6.34 -14.20
CA LEU A 270 16.53 -7.06 -12.92
C LEU A 270 16.14 -8.53 -13.08
N GLY A 271 15.73 -8.96 -14.28
CA GLY A 271 15.33 -10.35 -14.54
C GLY A 271 14.06 -10.79 -13.80
N MET A 272 13.24 -9.85 -13.33
CA MET A 272 12.05 -10.12 -12.52
C MET A 272 10.78 -10.09 -13.36
N PRO A 273 9.89 -11.09 -13.27
CA PRO A 273 8.57 -11.04 -13.93
C PRO A 273 7.77 -9.82 -13.50
N CYS A 274 7.33 -9.02 -14.47
CA CYS A 274 6.63 -7.78 -14.22
C CYS A 274 5.30 -7.68 -14.98
N TYR A 275 4.26 -7.22 -14.30
CA TYR A 275 2.90 -7.09 -14.84
C TYR A 275 2.38 -5.65 -14.70
N TYR A 276 1.47 -5.22 -15.57
CA TYR A 276 0.77 -3.94 -15.47
C TYR A 276 -0.71 -4.12 -15.90
N PRO A 277 -1.51 -4.85 -15.11
CA PRO A 277 -2.87 -5.23 -15.51
C PRO A 277 -3.74 -4.00 -15.78
N GLY A 278 -4.60 -4.11 -16.78
CA GLY A 278 -5.66 -3.14 -17.01
C GLY A 278 -6.73 -3.20 -15.90
N ASN A 279 -7.60 -2.19 -15.86
CA ASN A 279 -8.75 -2.22 -14.95
C ASN A 279 -9.61 -3.46 -15.24
N ASN A 280 -10.01 -4.16 -14.17
CA ASN A 280 -10.75 -5.44 -14.20
C ASN A 280 -9.97 -6.64 -14.76
N GLU A 281 -8.68 -6.51 -15.02
CA GLU A 281 -7.82 -7.64 -15.34
C GLU A 281 -7.31 -8.31 -14.07
N SER A 282 -7.25 -9.64 -14.08
CA SER A 282 -6.74 -10.43 -12.95
C SER A 282 -5.38 -11.03 -13.29
N VAL A 283 -4.41 -10.86 -12.40
CA VAL A 283 -3.08 -11.48 -12.52
C VAL A 283 -3.03 -12.70 -11.60
N SER A 284 -2.71 -13.87 -12.15
CA SER A 284 -2.49 -15.09 -11.38
C SER A 284 -1.00 -15.33 -11.21
N ILE A 285 -0.52 -15.25 -9.98
CA ILE A 285 0.88 -15.49 -9.64
C ILE A 285 0.97 -16.85 -8.95
N PRO A 286 1.68 -17.83 -9.52
CA PRO A 286 1.87 -19.13 -8.87
C PRO A 286 2.72 -18.93 -7.61
N THR A 287 2.24 -19.47 -6.48
CA THR A 287 2.98 -19.46 -5.22
C THR A 287 3.31 -20.89 -4.84
N THR A 288 4.50 -21.11 -4.29
CA THR A 288 4.85 -22.39 -3.70
C THR A 288 4.08 -22.52 -2.39
N LYS A 289 2.95 -23.22 -2.41
CA LYS A 289 2.22 -23.56 -1.19
C LYS A 289 2.96 -24.67 -0.46
N ASN A 290 3.91 -24.26 0.35
CA ASN A 290 4.50 -25.12 1.35
C ASN A 290 3.61 -25.07 2.60
N LEU A 291 2.94 -26.17 2.91
CA LEU A 291 2.20 -26.27 4.15
C LEU A 291 3.21 -26.67 5.24
N LYS A 292 3.62 -25.70 6.05
CA LYS A 292 4.36 -25.99 7.28
C LYS A 292 3.42 -26.61 8.29
N MET A 293 3.70 -27.85 8.66
CA MET A 293 2.98 -28.60 9.67
C MET A 293 3.92 -28.91 10.83
N SER A 294 3.37 -28.86 12.05
CA SER A 294 4.09 -29.32 13.25
C SER A 294 3.59 -30.69 13.65
N ALA A 295 4.49 -31.62 13.94
CA ALA A 295 4.12 -32.90 14.54
C ALA A 295 4.19 -32.83 16.08
N THR A 296 3.31 -33.55 16.77
CA THR A 296 3.43 -33.76 18.23
C THR A 296 4.69 -34.55 18.54
N GLU A 297 5.23 -34.37 19.75
CA GLU A 297 6.40 -35.13 20.20
C GLU A 297 6.10 -36.63 20.23
N ARG A 298 4.86 -37.00 20.58
CA ARG A 298 4.39 -38.38 20.59
C ARG A 298 4.37 -38.99 19.19
N PHE A 299 3.84 -38.27 18.20
CA PHE A 299 3.87 -38.67 16.79
C PHE A 299 5.30 -38.85 16.27
N ILE A 300 6.19 -37.90 16.55
CA ILE A 300 7.60 -38.04 16.13
C ILE A 300 8.23 -39.28 16.78
N THR A 301 7.91 -39.54 18.04
CA THR A 301 8.44 -40.68 18.79
C THR A 301 7.87 -42.02 18.28
N SER A 302 6.59 -42.08 17.91
CA SER A 302 5.99 -43.31 17.36
C SER A 302 6.62 -43.68 16.01
N CYS A 303 6.82 -42.70 15.13
CA CYS A 303 7.53 -42.92 13.86
C CYS A 303 8.97 -43.41 14.09
N ALA A 304 9.68 -42.85 15.07
CA ALA A 304 11.05 -43.24 15.37
C ALA A 304 11.15 -44.62 16.06
N ALA A 305 10.13 -45.02 16.83
CA ALA A 305 10.07 -46.31 17.52
C ALA A 305 9.85 -47.48 16.55
N GLU A 306 9.11 -47.26 15.47
CA GLU A 306 8.93 -48.24 14.39
C GLU A 306 10.22 -48.46 13.56
N GLN A 307 11.14 -47.50 13.58
CA GLN A 307 12.33 -47.48 12.69
C GLN A 307 13.67 -47.84 13.36
N GLY A 308 13.70 -48.19 14.65
CA GLY A 308 14.86 -48.83 15.27
C GLY A 308 16.18 -48.05 15.34
N LYS A 309 16.31 -46.77 14.94
CA LYS A 309 17.54 -45.97 15.11
C LYS A 309 17.32 -44.43 15.27
N LEU A 310 17.75 -43.95 16.45
CA LEU A 310 18.39 -42.66 16.81
C LEU A 310 17.76 -41.26 16.52
N ARG A 311 17.78 -40.47 17.63
CA ARG A 311 17.82 -39.00 17.80
C ARG A 311 16.65 -38.17 17.25
N VAL A 312 15.69 -37.92 18.15
CA VAL A 312 14.58 -36.97 18.01
C VAL A 312 15.11 -35.54 17.85
N HIS A 313 14.85 -34.93 16.70
CA HIS A 313 14.98 -33.48 16.52
C HIS A 313 13.61 -32.88 16.20
N LYS A 314 13.25 -31.79 16.90
CA LYS A 314 12.09 -30.97 16.56
C LYS A 314 12.33 -30.33 15.19
N GLY A 315 11.65 -30.83 14.17
CA GLY A 315 11.66 -30.27 12.82
C GLY A 315 10.27 -29.81 12.41
N ASN A 316 10.19 -28.68 11.70
CA ASN A 316 8.99 -28.32 10.96
C ASN A 316 8.97 -29.17 9.67
N LEU A 317 7.89 -29.90 9.42
CA LEU A 317 7.68 -30.63 8.17
C LEU A 317 7.14 -29.67 7.10
N VAL A 318 7.74 -29.70 5.91
CA VAL A 318 7.32 -28.89 4.76
C VAL A 318 6.76 -29.84 3.70
N CYS A 319 5.45 -29.80 3.47
CA CYS A 319 4.80 -30.60 2.44
C CYS A 319 4.45 -29.70 1.23
N GLY A 320 4.92 -30.04 0.03
CA GLY A 320 4.77 -29.25 -1.19
C GLY A 320 5.11 -30.02 -2.48
N ALA A 321 4.73 -29.48 -3.64
CA ALA A 321 4.82 -30.12 -4.95
C ALA A 321 6.26 -30.35 -5.49
N SER A 322 7.28 -29.96 -4.74
CA SER A 322 8.69 -30.26 -5.02
C SER A 322 9.24 -31.18 -3.92
N MET A 323 8.83 -32.44 -3.91
CA MET A 323 9.66 -33.46 -3.26
C MET A 323 11.00 -33.48 -4.02
N PRO A 324 12.17 -33.40 -3.35
CA PRO A 324 13.41 -33.71 -4.05
C PRO A 324 13.25 -35.09 -4.66
N GLU A 325 13.57 -35.25 -5.95
CA GLU A 325 13.64 -36.56 -6.58
C GLU A 325 14.54 -37.44 -5.70
N VAL A 326 13.91 -38.36 -4.97
CA VAL A 326 14.61 -39.41 -4.25
C VAL A 326 15.18 -40.30 -5.35
N ILE A 327 16.41 -40.02 -5.75
CA ILE A 327 17.21 -40.90 -6.59
C ILE A 327 17.54 -42.12 -5.73
N GLY A 328 16.64 -43.11 -5.76
CA GLY A 328 16.72 -44.35 -5.00
C GLY A 328 15.56 -45.26 -5.36
N SER A 329 15.86 -46.54 -5.58
CA SER A 329 14.92 -47.60 -5.96
C SER A 329 13.62 -47.59 -5.15
N ALA A 330 12.50 -47.84 -5.82
CA ALA A 330 11.12 -47.71 -5.36
C ALA A 330 10.66 -48.72 -4.28
N GLU A 331 11.49 -49.09 -3.30
CA GLU A 331 11.15 -50.16 -2.34
C GLU A 331 11.16 -49.82 -0.84
N ASP A 332 11.53 -48.62 -0.40
CA ASP A 332 11.34 -48.25 1.03
C ASP A 332 10.95 -46.77 1.15
N VAL A 333 9.69 -46.46 0.90
CA VAL A 333 9.11 -45.19 1.37
C VAL A 333 8.49 -45.47 2.72
N ASP A 334 9.17 -45.05 3.79
CA ASP A 334 8.65 -45.11 5.14
C ASP A 334 7.31 -44.36 5.22
N VAL A 335 6.23 -45.08 5.51
CA VAL A 335 4.89 -44.52 5.65
C VAL A 335 4.59 -44.32 7.12
N ALA A 336 4.26 -43.09 7.51
CA ALA A 336 3.75 -42.76 8.84
C ALA A 336 2.28 -42.34 8.73
N GLU A 337 1.41 -42.95 9.54
CA GLU A 337 -0.02 -42.65 9.59
C GLU A 337 -0.37 -41.85 10.86
N GLY A 338 -1.18 -40.81 10.71
CA GLY A 338 -1.64 -39.97 11.82
C GLY A 338 -2.78 -39.04 11.42
N ILE A 339 -3.29 -38.29 12.38
CA ILE A 339 -4.40 -37.35 12.18
C ILE A 339 -3.85 -35.95 11.90
N LEU A 340 -4.26 -35.36 10.77
CA LEU A 340 -3.99 -33.96 10.45
C LEU A 340 -5.12 -33.06 10.99
N LEU A 341 -4.81 -32.31 12.05
CA LEU A 341 -5.69 -31.28 12.59
C LEU A 341 -5.44 -29.94 11.87
N MET A 342 -6.48 -29.44 11.19
CA MET A 342 -6.49 -28.12 10.57
C MET A 342 -7.45 -27.17 11.30
N ASP A 343 -6.89 -26.20 12.02
CA ASP A 343 -7.64 -25.08 12.62
C ASP A 343 -7.43 -23.83 11.76
N LYS A 344 -8.53 -23.11 11.44
CA LYS A 344 -8.48 -21.87 10.63
C LYS A 344 -7.55 -20.80 11.22
N ARG A 345 -7.21 -20.86 12.51
CA ARG A 345 -6.40 -19.85 13.21
C ARG A 345 -5.01 -20.34 13.62
N LYS A 346 -4.65 -21.61 13.41
CA LYS A 346 -3.38 -22.19 13.88
C LYS A 346 -2.67 -22.93 12.75
N ALA A 347 -1.36 -23.10 12.89
CA ALA A 347 -0.60 -23.96 11.99
C ALA A 347 -1.16 -25.40 12.05
N PRO A 348 -1.28 -26.09 10.91
CA PRO A 348 -1.71 -27.49 10.87
C PRO A 348 -0.82 -28.36 11.75
N LYS A 349 -1.45 -29.31 12.45
CA LYS A 349 -0.73 -30.24 13.31
C LYS A 349 -0.98 -31.68 12.90
N ILE A 350 0.06 -32.49 12.92
CA ILE A 350 -0.04 -33.94 12.85
C ILE A 350 0.10 -34.50 14.26
N LEU A 351 -0.75 -35.46 14.59
CA LEU A 351 -0.83 -36.12 15.90
C LEU A 351 -1.19 -37.60 15.74
N CYS A 352 -0.92 -38.40 16.77
CA CYS A 352 -1.43 -39.77 16.86
C CYS A 352 -2.95 -39.77 17.11
N ASP A 353 -3.64 -40.86 16.75
CA ASP A 353 -5.10 -41.01 16.95
C ASP A 353 -5.53 -40.83 18.41
N ASP A 354 -4.73 -41.36 19.34
CA ASP A 354 -4.97 -41.30 20.78
C ASP A 354 -4.81 -39.89 21.38
N GLU A 355 -4.10 -38.99 20.70
CA GLU A 355 -3.92 -37.60 21.14
C GLU A 355 -5.09 -36.68 20.75
N LEU A 356 -5.96 -37.10 19.81
CA LEU A 356 -6.97 -36.22 19.21
C LEU A 356 -7.94 -35.65 20.26
N VAL A 357 -8.41 -36.50 21.15
CA VAL A 357 -9.40 -36.17 22.18
C VAL A 357 -8.82 -35.16 23.17
N GLU A 358 -7.56 -35.37 23.58
CA GLU A 358 -6.83 -34.46 24.48
C GLU A 358 -6.58 -33.10 23.81
N VAL A 359 -6.14 -33.09 22.55
CA VAL A 359 -5.84 -31.87 21.80
C VAL A 359 -7.09 -31.04 21.50
N LEU A 360 -8.24 -31.70 21.27
CA LEU A 360 -9.53 -31.03 21.05
C LEU A 360 -10.21 -30.61 22.36
N GLY A 361 -9.78 -31.13 23.52
CA GLY A 361 -10.44 -30.91 24.80
C GLY A 361 -11.88 -31.43 24.82
N MET A 362 -12.14 -32.53 24.11
CA MET A 362 -13.46 -33.13 23.97
C MET A 362 -13.54 -34.42 24.77
N GLU A 363 -14.75 -34.90 25.05
CA GLU A 363 -14.97 -36.23 25.60
C GLU A 363 -15.15 -37.25 24.47
N ARG A 364 -14.64 -38.46 24.66
CA ARG A 364 -14.82 -39.56 23.69
C ARG A 364 -16.23 -40.12 23.84
N HIS A 365 -17.06 -39.95 22.82
CA HIS A 365 -18.36 -40.62 22.75
C HIS A 365 -18.19 -42.06 22.25
N LEU A 366 -18.43 -43.03 23.13
CA LEU A 366 -18.48 -44.45 22.77
C LEU A 366 -19.86 -44.76 22.18
N VAL A 367 -19.90 -45.02 20.87
CA VAL A 367 -21.10 -45.51 20.19
C VAL A 367 -21.00 -47.03 20.09
N GLN A 368 -21.86 -47.73 20.82
CA GLN A 368 -21.99 -49.17 20.73
C GLN A 368 -23.22 -49.51 19.89
N PHE A 369 -23.02 -50.23 18.79
CA PHE A 369 -24.11 -50.80 18.03
C PHE A 369 -24.47 -52.16 18.63
N GLU A 370 -25.67 -52.26 19.21
CA GLU A 370 -26.18 -53.53 19.73
C GLU A 370 -26.79 -54.34 18.57
N PRO A 371 -26.34 -55.59 18.33
CA PRO A 371 -26.95 -56.45 17.32
C PRO A 371 -28.42 -56.72 17.66
N MET A 372 -29.34 -56.46 16.74
CA MET A 372 -30.79 -56.61 17.00
C MET A 372 -31.22 -58.06 17.33
N VAL A 373 -30.38 -59.05 17.01
CA VAL A 373 -30.62 -60.49 17.23
C VAL A 373 -30.73 -60.82 18.73
N SER A 374 -29.90 -60.22 19.58
CA SER A 374 -29.89 -60.50 21.03
C SER A 374 -31.19 -60.10 21.72
N ARG A 375 -31.81 -58.99 21.29
CA ARG A 375 -33.11 -58.53 21.81
C ARG A 375 -34.26 -59.41 21.34
N ILE A 376 -34.21 -59.89 20.10
CA ILE A 376 -35.22 -60.80 19.56
C ILE A 376 -35.15 -62.15 20.28
N GLU A 377 -33.96 -62.73 20.45
CA GLU A 377 -33.78 -64.00 21.17
C GLU A 377 -34.22 -63.92 22.64
N ALA A 378 -33.89 -62.83 23.33
CA ALA A 378 -34.33 -62.60 24.71
C ALA A 378 -35.86 -62.44 24.81
N SER A 379 -36.48 -61.74 23.86
CA SER A 379 -37.94 -61.56 23.81
C SER A 379 -38.66 -62.87 23.47
N VAL A 380 -38.10 -63.67 22.55
CA VAL A 380 -38.63 -65.00 22.19
C VAL A 380 -38.52 -65.97 23.36
N GLN A 381 -37.39 -66.00 24.07
CA GLN A 381 -37.21 -66.81 25.29
C GLN A 381 -38.21 -66.43 26.40
N SER A 382 -38.44 -65.14 26.62
CA SER A 382 -39.42 -64.63 27.58
C SER A 382 -40.85 -65.08 27.25
N GLU A 383 -41.27 -64.98 25.99
CA GLU A 383 -42.59 -65.44 25.53
C GLU A 383 -42.73 -66.98 25.65
N LEU A 384 -41.68 -67.74 25.31
CA LEU A 384 -41.64 -69.19 25.49
C LEU A 384 -41.77 -69.61 26.97
N GLN A 385 -41.17 -68.87 27.89
CA GLN A 385 -41.33 -69.13 29.33
C GLN A 385 -42.75 -68.81 29.81
N ARG A 386 -43.37 -67.73 29.32
CA ARG A 386 -44.77 -67.39 29.62
C ARG A 386 -45.75 -68.45 29.10
N ALA A 387 -45.54 -68.95 27.88
CA ALA A 387 -46.36 -70.00 27.30
C ALA A 387 -46.27 -71.31 28.11
N LYS A 388 -45.06 -71.71 28.53
CA LYS A 388 -44.88 -72.89 29.40
C LYS A 388 -45.53 -72.74 30.78
N ALA A 389 -45.54 -71.54 31.34
CA ALA A 389 -46.22 -71.28 32.62
C ALA A 389 -47.75 -71.30 32.49
N ALA A 390 -48.30 -70.96 31.32
CA ALA A 390 -49.74 -71.03 31.05
C ALA A 390 -50.24 -72.47 30.85
N ASP A 391 -49.44 -73.35 30.22
CA ASP A 391 -49.77 -74.78 30.03
C ASP A 391 -49.79 -75.59 31.34
N LEU A 392 -49.01 -75.19 32.36
CA LEU A 392 -49.00 -75.84 33.67
C LEU A 392 -50.17 -75.43 34.59
N GLY A 393 -51.00 -74.47 34.15
CA GLY A 393 -52.17 -73.98 34.89
C GLY A 393 -53.50 -74.63 34.51
N SER A 394 -53.54 -75.51 33.51
CA SER A 394 -54.78 -76.04 32.92
C SER A 394 -55.09 -77.52 33.25
N GLU A 395 -54.23 -78.24 33.98
CA GLU A 395 -54.50 -79.64 34.41
C GLU A 395 -55.10 -79.76 35.83
N GLY A 396 -55.68 -78.69 36.38
CA GLY A 396 -56.22 -78.70 37.75
C GLY A 396 -57.50 -77.88 37.93
N ASN A 397 -58.59 -78.30 37.30
CA ASN A 397 -59.95 -78.20 37.85
C ASN A 397 -60.95 -78.98 36.97
N GLU A 398 -61.80 -79.74 37.67
CA GLU A 398 -62.90 -80.64 37.27
C GLU A 398 -63.64 -80.39 35.95
#